data_AF-A0A3D5ZPN1-F1
#
_entry.id   AF-A0A3D5ZPN1-F1
#
_cell.length_a   1.000
_cell.length_b   1.000
_cell.length_c   1.000
_cell.angle_alpha   90.00
_cell.angle_beta   90.00
_cell.angle_gamma   90.00
#
_symmetry.space_group_name_H-M   'P 1'
#
loop_
_entity.id
_entity.type
_entity.pdbx_description
1 polymer ?
#
loop_
_entity_poly.entity_id
_entity_poly.type
_entity_poly.pdbx_seq_one_letter_code
_entity_poly.pdbx_strand_id
1 'polypeptide(L)'
;MNNRQTEKSVRRGFTNATPDNLAEIKADCQSTSPTRRAAARTNYWRYATCALAFVLLVVSVFGIVGLTKQGAVTASAATVSLDVNPSLEINVNKDGKVIEVIARNEDAEQVISGLDFSGCSLDVAVYALVGSMYSKGYLSEMSNSVLIDVETNDANKEQLEQSVKAQIDSAMKNNNVVPNVIVSRQSDNAEENNQTTDLVATYDLSVAKARLVVQILRSAPDGKYSVEQLVKLKINDLALILNGIDDNNGGGTASSGSYIGADVALDAAKDYIKAELGVTVGNIVDLKVKLDYEDGRMVYEVEFKSGNFEYECEVVAAKTSADSGTVFKLEVKSTAKKAERPDGLTDEQIETIKQKIKSDALKIAGIELLDQGKVDVTFDPIEENDDEIELSFVYEGTKYEFEYDFSATLVKYEREKDNGGSVDIDYSSRLNVIIRDKLLFLKLGDIDLTWKIDEQKGTVVEYESTYVSELTGLKYEFEVKIDTMTGAVVKIDYEVSYDD
;
A
#
# COMPACT_ATOMS: atom_id res chain seq x y z
N MET A 1 -13.73 27.12 49.35
CA MET A 1 -15.16 26.88 49.04
C MET A 1 -15.67 25.78 49.96
N ASN A 2 -16.86 25.93 50.53
CA ASN A 2 -17.30 25.18 51.73
C ASN A 2 -18.10 23.91 51.33
N ASN A 3 -17.53 22.72 51.59
CA ASN A 3 -18.05 21.40 51.16
C ASN A 3 -19.53 21.10 51.54
N ARG A 4 -20.10 21.81 52.53
CA ARG A 4 -21.51 21.64 52.93
C ARG A 4 -22.54 22.18 51.94
N GLN A 5 -22.15 23.12 51.06
CA GLN A 5 -23.08 23.64 50.05
C GLN A 5 -23.15 22.73 48.82
N THR A 6 -22.02 22.12 48.43
CA THR A 6 -21.95 21.17 47.32
C THR A 6 -22.72 19.88 47.64
N GLU A 7 -22.59 19.37 48.86
CA GLU A 7 -23.30 18.16 49.32
C GLU A 7 -24.83 18.37 49.37
N LYS A 8 -25.30 19.57 49.75
CA LYS A 8 -26.73 19.92 49.72
C LYS A 8 -27.29 20.05 48.30
N SER A 9 -26.49 20.51 47.34
CA SER A 9 -26.90 20.61 45.93
C SER A 9 -26.95 19.24 45.25
N VAL A 10 -26.00 18.33 45.57
CA VAL A 10 -26.00 16.95 45.06
C VAL A 10 -27.17 16.15 45.65
N ARG A 11 -27.47 16.29 46.95
CA ARG A 11 -28.65 15.62 47.56
C ARG A 11 -29.99 16.08 46.99
N ARG A 12 -30.09 17.34 46.54
CA ARG A 12 -31.31 17.91 45.94
C ARG A 12 -31.50 17.50 44.47
N GLY A 13 -30.40 17.18 43.77
CA GLY A 13 -30.43 16.68 42.39
C GLY A 13 -30.90 15.22 42.27
N PHE A 14 -30.61 14.39 43.28
CA PHE A 14 -30.96 12.96 43.27
C PHE A 14 -32.28 12.60 43.97
N THR A 15 -32.98 13.57 44.57
CA THR A 15 -34.29 13.32 45.23
C THR A 15 -35.51 13.76 44.42
N ASN A 16 -35.32 14.24 43.18
CA ASN A 16 -36.40 14.76 42.32
C ASN A 16 -36.56 14.04 40.95
N ALA A 17 -35.97 12.87 40.78
CA ALA A 17 -36.25 11.96 39.66
C ALA A 17 -36.57 10.60 40.30
N THR A 18 -37.79 10.32 40.76
CA THR A 18 -39.03 10.12 39.99
C THR A 18 -40.20 10.20 41.00
N PRO A 19 -41.39 10.74 40.67
CA PRO A 19 -42.54 10.59 41.55
C PRO A 19 -42.96 9.12 41.63
N ASP A 20 -43.09 8.56 42.83
CA ASP A 20 -43.73 7.26 43.07
C ASP A 20 -45.25 7.42 42.93
N ASN A 21 -45.76 7.06 41.75
CA ASN A 21 -47.15 7.14 41.33
C ASN A 21 -47.86 5.77 41.39
N LEU A 22 -47.31 4.78 42.11
CA LEU A 22 -47.91 3.46 42.29
C LEU A 22 -49.26 3.52 43.04
N ALA A 23 -49.41 4.49 43.95
CA ALA A 23 -50.65 4.69 44.72
C ALA A 23 -51.78 5.32 43.88
N GLU A 24 -51.43 6.18 42.93
CA GLU A 24 -52.38 6.86 42.02
C GLU A 24 -52.90 5.88 40.97
N ILE A 25 -52.02 5.01 40.43
CA ILE A 25 -52.38 3.96 39.48
C ILE A 25 -53.26 2.86 40.13
N LYS A 26 -53.05 2.55 41.42
CA LYS A 26 -53.90 1.60 42.16
C LYS A 26 -55.29 2.16 42.48
N ALA A 27 -55.45 3.48 42.55
CA ALA A 27 -56.74 4.12 42.79
C ALA A 27 -57.64 4.10 41.54
N ASP A 28 -57.06 4.15 40.33
CA ASP A 28 -57.82 4.21 39.07
C ASP A 28 -58.28 2.85 38.52
N CYS A 29 -57.86 1.73 39.13
CA CYS A 29 -58.21 0.39 38.65
C CYS A 29 -59.40 -0.30 39.35
N GLN A 30 -60.14 0.34 40.26
CA GLN A 30 -61.32 -0.30 40.87
C GLN A 30 -62.59 0.55 40.91
N SER A 31 -63.53 0.12 40.06
CA SER A 31 -64.98 0.27 40.14
C SER A 31 -65.61 1.57 39.62
N THR A 32 -66.32 1.46 38.49
CA THR A 32 -67.77 1.73 38.48
C THR A 32 -68.44 1.10 37.27
N SER A 33 -69.46 0.30 37.58
CA SER A 33 -70.36 -0.41 36.67
C SER A 33 -71.27 0.56 35.88
N PRO A 34 -71.82 0.15 34.72
CA PRO A 34 -72.45 1.07 33.78
C PRO A 34 -73.89 1.41 34.19
N THR A 35 -74.26 2.69 34.13
CA THR A 35 -75.67 3.11 34.10
C THR A 35 -76.04 3.56 32.69
N ARG A 36 -76.97 2.81 32.06
CA ARG A 36 -77.59 3.15 30.78
C ARG A 36 -78.38 4.45 30.89
N ARG A 37 -78.10 5.41 30.01
CA ARG A 37 -79.06 6.45 29.58
C ARG A 37 -79.14 6.48 28.06
N ALA A 38 -80.36 6.62 27.56
CA ALA A 38 -80.70 6.51 26.14
C ALA A 38 -80.07 7.63 25.30
N ALA A 39 -79.51 7.25 24.15
CA ALA A 39 -78.89 8.16 23.19
C ALA A 39 -79.94 8.81 22.27
N ALA A 40 -79.94 10.14 22.20
CA ALA A 40 -80.52 10.86 21.07
C ALA A 40 -79.52 10.82 19.90
N ARG A 41 -79.96 10.33 18.74
CA ARG A 41 -79.14 10.22 17.53
C ARG A 41 -79.03 11.59 16.85
N THR A 42 -77.85 12.19 16.87
CA THR A 42 -77.48 13.28 15.95
C THR A 42 -76.49 12.76 14.90
N ASN A 43 -76.84 12.93 13.62
CA ASN A 43 -76.13 12.37 12.47
C ASN A 43 -74.83 13.12 12.14
N TYR A 44 -73.69 12.65 12.66
CA TYR A 44 -72.35 13.15 12.36
C TYR A 44 -71.76 12.68 11.01
N TRP A 45 -72.52 11.91 10.24
CA TRP A 45 -72.06 11.31 8.97
C TRP A 45 -71.86 12.29 7.81
N ARG A 46 -72.29 13.56 7.97
CA ARG A 46 -72.13 14.59 6.91
C ARG A 46 -70.83 15.41 7.03
N TYR A 47 -70.11 15.33 8.15
CA TYR A 47 -68.85 16.06 8.37
C TYR A 47 -67.61 15.14 8.38
N ALA A 48 -67.79 13.83 8.55
CA ALA A 48 -66.72 12.85 8.47
C ALA A 48 -66.15 12.70 7.05
N THR A 49 -66.94 12.97 6.01
CA THR A 49 -66.51 12.87 4.61
C THR A 49 -65.62 14.05 4.15
N CYS A 50 -65.79 15.25 4.72
CA CYS A 50 -64.98 16.42 4.36
C CYS A 50 -63.61 16.44 5.06
N ALA A 51 -63.52 15.95 6.30
CA ALA A 51 -62.24 15.89 7.03
C ALA A 51 -61.29 14.82 6.44
N LEU A 52 -61.83 13.67 6.00
CA LEU A 52 -61.05 12.61 5.37
C LEU A 52 -60.49 13.04 4.00
N ALA A 53 -61.28 13.81 3.24
CA ALA A 53 -60.85 14.33 1.95
C ALA A 53 -59.73 15.37 2.07
N PHE A 54 -59.73 16.21 3.12
CA PHE A 54 -58.68 17.21 3.35
C PHE A 54 -57.36 16.56 3.82
N VAL A 55 -57.43 15.53 4.66
CA VAL A 55 -56.25 14.75 5.07
C VAL A 55 -55.65 13.99 3.88
N LEU A 56 -56.48 13.40 3.01
CA LEU A 56 -56.00 12.74 1.78
C LEU A 56 -55.41 13.72 0.76
N LEU A 57 -55.88 14.98 0.70
CA LEU A 57 -55.34 16.01 -0.19
C LEU A 57 -54.01 16.59 0.32
N VAL A 58 -53.85 16.73 1.64
CA VAL A 58 -52.59 17.15 2.26
C VAL A 58 -51.55 16.02 2.19
N VAL A 59 -51.96 14.76 2.40
CA VAL A 59 -51.08 13.58 2.23
C VAL A 59 -50.77 13.34 0.75
N SER A 60 -51.63 13.67 -0.20
CA SER A 60 -51.28 13.57 -1.63
C SER A 60 -50.36 14.73 -2.06
N VAL A 61 -50.57 15.97 -1.62
CA VAL A 61 -49.69 17.09 -2.00
C VAL A 61 -48.33 17.04 -1.30
N PHE A 62 -48.27 16.72 0.00
CA PHE A 62 -46.99 16.54 0.71
C PHE A 62 -46.38 15.15 0.49
N GLY A 63 -47.19 14.12 0.28
CA GLY A 63 -46.71 12.79 -0.08
C GLY A 63 -46.16 12.74 -1.49
N ILE A 64 -46.70 13.49 -2.46
CA ILE A 64 -46.09 13.59 -3.80
C ILE A 64 -44.77 14.37 -3.74
N VAL A 65 -44.64 15.41 -2.91
CA VAL A 65 -43.36 16.12 -2.72
C VAL A 65 -42.34 15.27 -1.93
N GLY A 66 -42.80 14.43 -0.97
CA GLY A 66 -41.97 13.48 -0.23
C GLY A 66 -41.56 12.25 -1.04
N LEU A 67 -42.45 11.69 -1.85
CA LEU A 67 -42.21 10.53 -2.72
C LEU A 67 -41.39 10.89 -3.96
N THR A 68 -41.52 12.12 -4.49
CA THR A 68 -40.65 12.58 -5.60
C THR A 68 -39.24 12.96 -5.12
N LYS A 69 -39.05 13.30 -3.84
CA LYS A 69 -37.71 13.50 -3.26
C LYS A 69 -37.06 12.20 -2.76
N GLN A 70 -37.82 11.21 -2.28
CA GLN A 70 -37.27 9.89 -1.94
C GLN A 70 -36.92 9.05 -3.18
N GLY A 71 -37.64 9.20 -4.30
CA GLY A 71 -37.29 8.53 -5.56
C GLY A 71 -36.04 9.09 -6.26
N ALA A 72 -35.53 10.25 -5.84
CA ALA A 72 -34.27 10.82 -6.33
C ALA A 72 -33.04 10.34 -5.53
N VAL A 73 -33.24 9.81 -4.31
CA VAL A 73 -32.16 9.33 -3.43
C VAL A 73 -31.73 7.91 -3.77
N THR A 74 -32.51 7.13 -4.52
CA THR A 74 -32.22 5.72 -4.80
C THR A 74 -31.52 5.44 -6.14
N ALA A 75 -31.47 6.40 -7.07
CA ALA A 75 -30.77 6.20 -8.34
C ALA A 75 -29.32 6.68 -8.22
N SER A 76 -28.36 5.73 -8.24
CA SER A 76 -26.94 6.05 -8.34
C SER A 76 -26.66 6.84 -9.62
N ALA A 77 -25.97 7.97 -9.47
CA ALA A 77 -25.58 8.87 -10.55
C ALA A 77 -24.07 8.82 -10.81
N ALA A 78 -23.30 8.50 -9.78
CA ALA A 78 -21.88 8.23 -9.89
C ALA A 78 -21.46 7.20 -8.83
N THR A 79 -20.41 6.46 -9.16
CA THR A 79 -19.74 5.52 -8.29
C THR A 79 -18.29 5.99 -8.15
N VAL A 80 -17.82 6.14 -6.91
CA VAL A 80 -16.46 6.56 -6.59
C VAL A 80 -15.78 5.42 -5.85
N SER A 81 -14.71 4.88 -6.42
CA SER A 81 -13.88 3.86 -5.79
C SER A 81 -12.66 4.51 -5.15
N LEU A 82 -12.31 4.07 -3.94
CA LEU A 82 -11.09 4.48 -3.23
C LEU A 82 -10.31 3.23 -2.82
N ASP A 83 -9.12 3.11 -3.39
CA ASP A 83 -8.21 1.98 -3.19
C ASP A 83 -6.90 2.44 -2.55
N VAL A 84 -6.56 1.84 -1.42
CA VAL A 84 -5.26 1.98 -0.76
C VAL A 84 -4.74 0.57 -0.50
N ASN A 85 -5.27 -0.04 0.56
CA ASN A 85 -5.25 -1.44 0.95
C ASN A 85 -6.08 -1.54 2.25
N PRO A 86 -7.18 -0.78 2.31
CA PRO A 86 -8.52 -1.27 1.97
C PRO A 86 -9.07 -0.76 0.61
N SER A 87 -10.11 -1.41 0.08
CA SER A 87 -10.82 -1.02 -1.15
C SER A 87 -12.31 -0.75 -0.88
N LEU A 88 -12.78 0.45 -1.24
CA LEU A 88 -14.13 0.94 -0.97
C LEU A 88 -14.81 1.44 -2.24
N GLU A 89 -16.13 1.27 -2.31
CA GLU A 89 -16.99 1.82 -3.36
C GLU A 89 -18.06 2.73 -2.73
N ILE A 90 -18.23 3.94 -3.26
CA ILE A 90 -19.19 4.93 -2.77
C ILE A 90 -20.19 5.24 -3.88
N ASN A 91 -21.45 4.88 -3.67
CA ASN A 91 -22.53 5.20 -4.60
C ASN A 91 -23.18 6.52 -4.19
N VAL A 92 -23.25 7.48 -5.11
CA VAL A 92 -23.83 8.81 -4.86
C VAL A 92 -24.97 9.12 -5.82
N ASN A 93 -25.98 9.82 -5.33
CA ASN A 93 -27.08 10.31 -6.16
C ASN A 93 -26.69 11.58 -6.94
N LYS A 94 -27.62 12.09 -7.76
CA LYS A 94 -27.40 13.31 -8.59
C LYS A 94 -27.12 14.59 -7.80
N ASP A 95 -27.50 14.62 -6.52
CA ASP A 95 -27.26 15.75 -5.62
C ASP A 95 -25.92 15.64 -4.88
N GLY A 96 -25.08 14.64 -5.21
CA GLY A 96 -23.81 14.36 -4.54
C GLY A 96 -23.97 13.82 -3.12
N LYS A 97 -25.14 13.24 -2.82
CA LYS A 97 -25.41 12.57 -1.53
C LYS A 97 -25.11 11.08 -1.64
N VAL A 98 -24.43 10.56 -0.62
CA VAL A 98 -24.11 9.15 -0.50
C VAL A 98 -25.39 8.35 -0.31
N ILE A 99 -25.55 7.33 -1.14
CA ILE A 99 -26.61 6.32 -1.04
C ILE A 99 -26.10 5.23 -0.10
N GLU A 100 -24.91 4.72 -0.37
CA GLU A 100 -24.24 3.64 0.36
C GLU A 100 -22.72 3.69 0.16
N VAL A 101 -21.99 3.08 1.10
CA VAL A 101 -20.57 2.78 1.00
C VAL A 101 -20.42 1.27 1.14
N ILE A 102 -19.74 0.65 0.18
CA ILE A 102 -19.56 -0.80 0.08
C ILE A 102 -18.09 -1.12 0.35
N ALA A 103 -17.83 -2.02 1.30
CA ALA A 103 -16.52 -2.61 1.49
C ALA A 103 -16.27 -3.69 0.42
N ARG A 104 -15.13 -3.60 -0.27
CA ARG A 104 -14.74 -4.56 -1.32
C ARG A 104 -13.74 -5.61 -0.82
N ASN A 105 -13.19 -5.45 0.38
CA ASN A 105 -12.32 -6.41 1.04
C ASN A 105 -12.44 -6.36 2.58
N GLU A 106 -11.86 -7.33 3.29
CA GLU A 106 -11.92 -7.45 4.76
C GLU A 106 -11.37 -6.20 5.48
N ASP A 107 -10.28 -5.62 4.99
CA ASP A 107 -9.72 -4.38 5.54
C ASP A 107 -10.70 -3.20 5.43
N ALA A 108 -11.47 -3.13 4.34
CA ALA A 108 -12.45 -2.08 4.13
C ALA A 108 -13.64 -2.19 5.08
N GLU A 109 -14.04 -3.41 5.45
CA GLU A 109 -15.07 -3.63 6.47
C GLU A 109 -14.64 -3.03 7.81
N GLN A 110 -13.37 -3.18 8.17
CA GLN A 110 -12.83 -2.55 9.37
C GLN A 110 -12.94 -1.04 9.27
N VAL A 111 -12.57 -0.42 8.16
CA VAL A 111 -12.62 1.05 7.97
C VAL A 111 -14.02 1.64 8.15
N ILE A 112 -15.06 0.93 7.69
CA ILE A 112 -16.45 1.44 7.74
C ILE A 112 -17.25 0.96 8.94
N SER A 113 -16.71 0.05 9.75
CA SER A 113 -17.41 -0.54 10.89
C SER A 113 -17.91 0.52 11.87
N GLY A 114 -19.22 0.49 12.16
CA GLY A 114 -19.90 1.42 13.07
C GLY A 114 -20.22 2.80 12.48
N LEU A 115 -20.05 3.01 11.18
CA LEU A 115 -20.31 4.27 10.49
C LEU A 115 -21.52 4.15 9.55
N ASP A 116 -22.40 5.16 9.56
CA ASP A 116 -23.48 5.31 8.58
C ASP A 116 -23.24 6.58 7.76
N PHE A 117 -23.06 6.39 6.45
CA PHE A 117 -22.79 7.47 5.50
C PHE A 117 -24.05 7.87 4.70
N SER A 118 -25.17 7.18 4.87
CA SER A 118 -26.36 7.42 4.04
C SER A 118 -26.87 8.85 4.20
N GLY A 119 -27.08 9.53 3.08
CA GLY A 119 -27.54 10.93 3.01
C GLY A 119 -26.48 11.98 3.32
N CYS A 120 -25.26 11.59 3.73
CA CYS A 120 -24.13 12.51 3.86
C CYS A 120 -23.70 13.02 2.48
N SER A 121 -23.08 14.19 2.42
CA SER A 121 -22.43 14.62 1.17
C SER A 121 -21.13 13.84 0.94
N LEU A 122 -20.78 13.65 -0.33
CA LEU A 122 -19.59 12.89 -0.73
C LEU A 122 -18.30 13.39 -0.08
N ASP A 123 -18.14 14.71 0.05
CA ASP A 123 -16.98 15.35 0.70
C ASP A 123 -16.82 14.92 2.16
N VAL A 124 -17.91 14.93 2.93
CA VAL A 124 -17.92 14.49 4.34
C VAL A 124 -17.59 13.01 4.44
N ALA A 125 -18.16 12.19 3.55
CA ALA A 125 -17.89 10.75 3.54
C ALA A 125 -16.42 10.45 3.20
N VAL A 126 -15.87 11.05 2.14
CA VAL A 126 -14.46 10.88 1.77
C VAL A 126 -13.54 11.33 2.90
N TYR A 127 -13.80 12.49 3.51
CA TYR A 127 -13.00 13.00 4.62
C TYR A 127 -13.01 12.04 5.82
N ALA A 128 -14.18 11.52 6.20
CA ALA A 128 -14.33 10.58 7.30
C ALA A 128 -13.68 9.22 7.00
N LEU A 129 -13.81 8.71 5.77
CA LEU A 129 -13.20 7.45 5.35
C LEU A 129 -11.68 7.53 5.34
N VAL A 130 -11.10 8.59 4.79
CA VAL A 130 -9.65 8.83 4.82
C VAL A 130 -9.15 9.01 6.25
N GLY A 131 -9.90 9.72 7.09
CA GLY A 131 -9.60 9.83 8.52
C GLY A 131 -9.61 8.48 9.25
N SER A 132 -10.61 7.63 8.95
CA SER A 132 -10.70 6.27 9.49
C SER A 132 -9.52 5.41 9.03
N MET A 133 -9.17 5.43 7.74
CA MET A 133 -7.99 4.73 7.20
C MET A 133 -6.68 5.18 7.87
N TYR A 134 -6.51 6.48 8.10
CA TYR A 134 -5.35 7.01 8.83
C TYR A 134 -5.34 6.53 10.28
N SER A 135 -6.47 6.64 10.99
CA SER A 135 -6.57 6.23 12.39
C SER A 135 -6.31 4.74 12.61
N LYS A 136 -6.66 3.90 11.63
CA LYS A 136 -6.44 2.45 11.64
C LYS A 136 -5.12 2.05 10.98
N GLY A 137 -4.23 3.00 10.70
CA GLY A 137 -2.87 2.68 10.26
C GLY A 137 -2.68 2.31 8.79
N TYR A 138 -3.73 2.32 7.96
CA TYR A 138 -3.63 2.02 6.53
C TYR A 138 -3.01 3.15 5.71
N LEU A 139 -3.22 4.40 6.16
CA LEU A 139 -2.60 5.59 5.62
C LEU A 139 -1.64 6.20 6.64
N SER A 140 -0.44 6.54 6.20
CA SER A 140 0.57 7.15 7.05
C SER A 140 1.66 7.85 6.23
N GLU A 141 2.64 8.46 6.90
CA GLU A 141 3.83 8.99 6.22
C GLU A 141 4.62 7.93 5.44
N MET A 142 4.47 6.63 5.73
CA MET A 142 5.16 5.53 5.03
C MET A 142 4.32 4.89 3.92
N SER A 143 3.02 5.20 3.87
CA SER A 143 2.06 4.70 2.88
C SER A 143 1.00 5.78 2.68
N ASN A 144 1.20 6.61 1.66
CA ASN A 144 0.42 7.84 1.45
C ASN A 144 -0.36 7.82 0.12
N SER A 145 -0.27 6.72 -0.64
CA SER A 145 -0.87 6.63 -1.96
C SER A 145 -2.33 6.21 -1.90
N VAL A 146 -3.19 6.96 -2.59
CA VAL A 146 -4.62 6.68 -2.73
C VAL A 146 -4.96 6.64 -4.21
N LEU A 147 -5.47 5.51 -4.67
CA LEU A 147 -5.95 5.34 -6.03
C LEU A 147 -7.45 5.58 -6.04
N ILE A 148 -7.90 6.46 -6.93
CA ILE A 148 -9.32 6.79 -7.11
C ILE A 148 -9.78 6.40 -8.50
N ASP A 149 -11.01 5.92 -8.60
CA ASP A 149 -11.74 5.77 -9.85
C ASP A 149 -13.13 6.37 -9.72
N VAL A 150 -13.58 7.05 -10.77
CA VAL A 150 -14.88 7.73 -10.78
C VAL A 150 -15.63 7.28 -12.02
N GLU A 151 -16.74 6.58 -11.82
CA GLU A 151 -17.65 6.15 -12.88
C GLU A 151 -18.91 7.00 -12.83
N THR A 152 -19.20 7.71 -13.92
CA THR A 152 -20.43 8.51 -14.05
C THR A 152 -20.82 8.64 -15.51
N ASN A 153 -22.14 8.76 -15.75
CA ASN A 153 -22.69 9.08 -17.06
C ASN A 153 -22.80 10.61 -17.30
N ASP A 154 -22.40 11.43 -16.33
CA ASP A 154 -22.39 12.89 -16.44
C ASP A 154 -21.12 13.41 -17.12
N ALA A 155 -21.23 14.52 -17.85
CA ALA A 155 -20.10 15.20 -18.49
C ALA A 155 -19.11 15.82 -17.48
N ASN A 156 -19.49 15.87 -16.18
CA ASN A 156 -18.71 16.49 -15.12
C ASN A 156 -17.72 15.53 -14.41
N LYS A 157 -17.37 14.38 -15.02
CA LYS A 157 -16.47 13.38 -14.43
C LYS A 157 -15.17 13.99 -13.89
N GLU A 158 -14.46 14.79 -14.68
CA GLU A 158 -13.20 15.42 -14.26
C GLU A 158 -13.39 16.36 -13.06
N GLN A 159 -14.49 17.09 -12.99
CA GLN A 159 -14.78 17.97 -11.84
C GLN A 159 -15.00 17.16 -10.57
N LEU A 160 -15.68 16.02 -10.68
CA LEU A 160 -15.90 15.11 -9.57
C LEU A 160 -14.57 14.47 -9.12
N GLU A 161 -13.72 14.01 -10.04
CA GLU A 161 -12.37 13.52 -9.76
C GLU A 161 -11.53 14.57 -8.99
N GLN A 162 -11.51 15.81 -9.47
CA GLN A 162 -10.77 16.90 -8.83
C GLN A 162 -11.34 17.25 -7.44
N SER A 163 -12.66 17.23 -7.29
CA SER A 163 -13.31 17.42 -6.00
C SER A 163 -12.90 16.34 -5.01
N VAL A 164 -13.00 15.06 -5.39
CA VAL A 164 -12.60 13.92 -4.55
C VAL A 164 -11.12 14.02 -4.18
N LYS A 165 -10.24 14.30 -5.15
CA LYS A 165 -8.82 14.51 -4.90
C LYS A 165 -8.57 15.62 -3.89
N ALA A 166 -9.21 16.78 -4.02
CA ALA A 166 -9.04 17.90 -3.09
C ALA A 166 -9.49 17.55 -1.67
N GLN A 167 -10.53 16.71 -1.51
CA GLN A 167 -10.98 16.24 -0.20
C GLN A 167 -9.99 15.28 0.45
N ILE A 168 -9.43 14.34 -0.34
CA ILE A 168 -8.36 13.45 0.14
C ILE A 168 -7.13 14.27 0.55
N ASP A 169 -6.73 15.23 -0.29
CA ASP A 169 -5.63 16.16 0.00
C ASP A 169 -5.84 16.91 1.32
N SER A 170 -7.07 17.37 1.57
CA SER A 170 -7.42 18.10 2.81
C SER A 170 -7.43 17.19 4.04
N ALA A 171 -8.02 15.99 3.93
CA ALA A 171 -8.11 15.03 5.02
C ALA A 171 -6.73 14.51 5.46
N MET A 172 -5.84 14.25 4.50
CA MET A 172 -4.48 13.75 4.77
C MET A 172 -3.58 14.85 5.33
N LYS A 173 -3.65 16.08 4.79
CA LYS A 173 -2.86 17.22 5.30
C LYS A 173 -3.21 17.58 6.74
N ASN A 174 -4.48 17.43 7.14
CA ASN A 174 -4.90 17.62 8.53
C ASN A 174 -4.27 16.60 9.50
N ASN A 175 -3.78 15.48 8.97
CA ASN A 175 -3.03 14.45 9.69
C ASN A 175 -1.52 14.51 9.39
N ASN A 176 -1.02 15.65 8.88
CA ASN A 176 0.38 15.88 8.51
C ASN A 176 0.95 14.94 7.43
N VAL A 177 0.11 14.23 6.68
CA VAL A 177 0.53 13.39 5.56
C VAL A 177 0.29 14.13 4.24
N VAL A 178 1.31 14.19 3.39
CA VAL A 178 1.15 14.64 2.00
C VAL A 178 0.71 13.42 1.17
N PRO A 179 -0.52 13.38 0.62
CA PRO A 179 -0.95 12.21 -0.12
C PRO A 179 -0.42 12.20 -1.55
N ASN A 180 -0.30 10.99 -2.09
CA ASN A 180 -0.14 10.74 -3.51
C ASN A 180 -1.47 10.24 -4.08
N VAL A 181 -2.26 11.12 -4.69
CA VAL A 181 -3.58 10.75 -5.23
C VAL A 181 -3.45 10.44 -6.72
N ILE A 182 -3.68 9.18 -7.07
CA ILE A 182 -3.64 8.67 -8.44
C ILE A 182 -5.06 8.54 -8.96
N VAL A 183 -5.35 9.16 -10.10
CA VAL A 183 -6.65 9.04 -10.76
C VAL A 183 -6.57 7.96 -11.82
N SER A 184 -7.28 6.86 -11.61
CA SER A 184 -7.41 5.79 -12.58
C SER A 184 -8.30 6.24 -13.73
N ARG A 185 -7.83 6.04 -14.96
CA ARG A 185 -8.59 6.34 -16.17
C ARG A 185 -8.59 5.13 -17.08
N GLN A 186 -9.73 4.90 -17.71
CA GLN A 186 -9.86 3.88 -18.75
C GLN A 186 -8.97 4.26 -19.93
N SER A 187 -8.35 3.26 -20.56
CA SER A 187 -7.54 3.46 -21.75
C SER A 187 -8.42 3.63 -22.99
N ASP A 188 -7.97 4.42 -23.96
CA ASP A 188 -8.58 4.46 -25.30
C ASP A 188 -8.28 3.19 -26.11
N ASN A 189 -7.33 2.36 -25.65
CA ASN A 189 -6.95 1.11 -26.28
C ASN A 189 -7.87 -0.04 -25.81
N ALA A 190 -8.56 -0.68 -26.76
CA ALA A 190 -9.47 -1.79 -26.49
C ALA A 190 -8.75 -3.04 -25.92
N GLU A 191 -7.50 -3.29 -26.33
CA GLU A 191 -6.73 -4.43 -25.85
C GLU A 191 -6.36 -4.25 -24.37
N GLU A 192 -5.90 -3.07 -23.98
CA GLU A 192 -5.61 -2.72 -22.58
C GLU A 192 -6.86 -2.81 -21.68
N ASN A 193 -8.02 -2.44 -22.21
CA ASN A 193 -9.30 -2.58 -21.50
C ASN A 193 -9.74 -4.03 -21.34
N ASN A 194 -9.52 -4.88 -22.35
CA ASN A 194 -9.78 -6.32 -22.25
C ASN A 194 -8.84 -6.95 -21.22
N GLN A 195 -7.55 -6.63 -21.28
CA GLN A 195 -6.57 -7.08 -20.29
C GLN A 195 -6.95 -6.65 -18.88
N THR A 196 -7.37 -5.39 -18.68
CA THR A 196 -7.88 -4.91 -17.39
C THR A 196 -9.04 -5.79 -16.89
N THR A 197 -9.98 -6.10 -17.77
CA THR A 197 -11.16 -6.93 -17.44
C THR A 197 -10.75 -8.35 -17.04
N ASP A 198 -9.80 -8.95 -17.77
CA ASP A 198 -9.26 -10.27 -17.47
C ASP A 198 -8.54 -10.31 -16.11
N LEU A 199 -7.76 -9.27 -15.79
CA LEU A 199 -7.06 -9.15 -14.50
C LEU A 199 -8.03 -9.02 -13.32
N VAL A 200 -9.10 -8.23 -13.47
CA VAL A 200 -10.16 -8.10 -12.46
C VAL A 200 -10.78 -9.47 -12.18
N ALA A 201 -11.13 -10.22 -13.23
CA ALA A 201 -11.77 -11.53 -13.09
C ALA A 201 -10.81 -12.60 -12.53
N THR A 202 -9.53 -12.55 -12.89
CA THR A 202 -8.56 -13.59 -12.55
C THR A 202 -8.01 -13.44 -11.13
N TYR A 203 -7.77 -12.21 -10.67
CA TYR A 203 -7.09 -11.93 -9.41
C TYR A 203 -7.98 -11.21 -8.38
N ASP A 204 -9.29 -11.07 -8.66
CA ASP A 204 -10.26 -10.37 -7.81
C ASP A 204 -9.83 -8.95 -7.42
N LEU A 205 -9.29 -8.23 -8.41
CA LEU A 205 -8.78 -6.87 -8.21
C LEU A 205 -9.90 -5.85 -8.35
N SER A 206 -9.73 -4.70 -7.71
CA SER A 206 -10.47 -3.52 -8.12
C SER A 206 -10.11 -3.15 -9.57
N VAL A 207 -11.07 -2.60 -10.30
CA VAL A 207 -10.86 -2.14 -11.67
C VAL A 207 -9.74 -1.11 -11.73
N ALA A 208 -9.66 -0.21 -10.74
CA ALA A 208 -8.64 0.82 -10.68
C ALA A 208 -7.23 0.20 -10.54
N LYS A 209 -7.05 -0.77 -9.64
CA LYS A 209 -5.76 -1.45 -9.44
C LYS A 209 -5.35 -2.22 -10.70
N ALA A 210 -6.29 -2.90 -11.36
CA ALA A 210 -6.01 -3.61 -12.61
C ALA A 210 -5.54 -2.64 -13.72
N ARG A 211 -6.18 -1.46 -13.87
CA ARG A 211 -5.73 -0.42 -14.82
C ARG A 211 -4.33 0.07 -14.50
N LEU A 212 -4.00 0.26 -13.21
CA LEU A 212 -2.66 0.66 -12.79
C LEU A 212 -1.60 -0.39 -13.16
N VAL A 213 -1.90 -1.68 -12.97
CA VAL A 213 -1.03 -2.79 -13.39
C VAL A 213 -0.81 -2.76 -14.91
N VAL A 214 -1.88 -2.64 -15.70
CA VAL A 214 -1.77 -2.52 -17.18
C VAL A 214 -0.95 -1.30 -17.59
N GLN A 215 -1.10 -0.17 -16.89
CA GLN A 215 -0.31 1.03 -17.15
C GLN A 215 1.19 0.80 -16.92
N ILE A 216 1.57 0.08 -15.86
CA ILE A 216 2.98 -0.27 -15.58
C ILE A 216 3.52 -1.18 -16.68
N LEU A 217 2.81 -2.25 -17.03
CA LEU A 217 3.22 -3.19 -18.09
C LEU A 217 3.40 -2.50 -19.45
N ARG A 218 2.51 -1.57 -19.80
CA ARG A 218 2.64 -0.76 -21.02
C ARG A 218 3.88 0.13 -21.01
N SER A 219 4.25 0.65 -19.84
CA SER A 219 5.35 1.61 -19.69
C SER A 219 6.72 0.92 -19.62
N ALA A 220 6.76 -0.39 -19.36
CA ALA A 220 7.95 -1.25 -19.38
C ALA A 220 7.74 -2.45 -20.33
N PRO A 221 7.80 -2.24 -21.66
CA PRO A 221 7.46 -3.25 -22.67
C PRO A 221 8.56 -4.30 -22.89
N ASP A 222 9.72 -4.15 -22.24
CA ASP A 222 10.86 -5.07 -22.25
C ASP A 222 10.59 -6.38 -21.49
N GLY A 223 9.42 -6.50 -20.85
CA GLY A 223 9.05 -7.68 -20.09
C GLY A 223 9.65 -7.70 -18.69
N LYS A 224 10.16 -6.55 -18.21
CA LYS A 224 10.72 -6.40 -16.86
C LYS A 224 9.74 -6.85 -15.77
N TYR A 225 8.45 -6.52 -15.92
CA TYR A 225 7.42 -6.91 -14.96
C TYR A 225 6.48 -7.99 -15.49
N SER A 226 6.13 -8.93 -14.62
CA SER A 226 5.05 -9.90 -14.83
C SER A 226 3.74 -9.45 -14.15
N VAL A 227 2.61 -9.90 -14.69
CA VAL A 227 1.30 -9.69 -14.06
C VAL A 227 1.28 -10.25 -12.64
N GLU A 228 1.75 -11.49 -12.47
CA GLU A 228 1.74 -12.22 -11.20
C GLU A 228 2.55 -11.52 -10.12
N GLN A 229 3.59 -10.78 -10.51
CA GLN A 229 4.38 -9.94 -9.62
C GLN A 229 3.57 -8.69 -9.20
N LEU A 230 3.07 -7.91 -10.15
CA LEU A 230 2.44 -6.62 -9.89
C LEU A 230 1.13 -6.74 -9.11
N VAL A 231 0.30 -7.77 -9.36
CA VAL A 231 -1.00 -7.92 -8.69
C VAL A 231 -0.88 -8.11 -7.18
N LYS A 232 0.26 -8.62 -6.71
CA LYS A 232 0.56 -8.84 -5.28
C LYS A 232 0.97 -7.55 -4.57
N LEU A 233 1.39 -6.53 -5.30
CA LEU A 233 1.88 -5.27 -4.74
C LEU A 233 0.74 -4.39 -4.23
N LYS A 234 1.06 -3.53 -3.26
CA LYS A 234 0.16 -2.50 -2.75
C LYS A 234 0.07 -1.33 -3.71
N ILE A 235 -0.98 -0.52 -3.58
CA ILE A 235 -1.14 0.70 -4.37
C ILE A 235 0.05 1.65 -4.22
N ASN A 236 0.62 1.77 -3.01
CA ASN A 236 1.80 2.62 -2.79
C ASN A 236 3.06 2.10 -3.53
N ASP A 237 3.27 0.79 -3.60
CA ASP A 237 4.43 0.20 -4.25
C ASP A 237 4.29 0.25 -5.77
N LEU A 238 3.09 -0.04 -6.30
CA LEU A 238 2.76 0.18 -7.71
C LEU A 238 2.96 1.65 -8.12
N ALA A 239 2.61 2.59 -7.23
CA ALA A 239 2.83 4.01 -7.47
C ALA A 239 4.33 4.38 -7.52
N LEU A 240 5.15 3.78 -6.66
CA LEU A 240 6.60 3.99 -6.67
C LEU A 240 7.23 3.46 -7.94
N ILE A 241 6.85 2.25 -8.36
CA ILE A 241 7.29 1.65 -9.64
C ILE A 241 6.89 2.55 -10.81
N LEU A 242 5.62 2.96 -10.87
CA LEU A 242 5.15 3.83 -11.94
C LEU A 242 5.90 5.17 -12.00
N ASN A 243 6.19 5.79 -10.85
CA ASN A 243 6.97 7.03 -10.79
C ASN A 243 8.42 6.81 -11.24
N GLY A 244 9.00 5.65 -10.95
CA GLY A 244 10.32 5.26 -11.48
C GLY A 244 10.34 5.18 -13.00
N ILE A 245 9.21 4.83 -13.63
CA ILE A 245 9.10 4.70 -15.08
C ILE A 245 8.73 6.04 -15.75
N ASP A 246 7.83 6.83 -15.15
CA ASP A 246 7.31 8.09 -15.71
C ASP A 246 7.17 9.17 -14.62
N ASP A 247 8.00 10.22 -14.71
CA ASP A 247 8.01 11.37 -13.76
C ASP A 247 6.76 12.29 -13.88
N ASN A 248 5.82 12.03 -14.80
CA ASN A 248 4.77 13.00 -15.18
C ASN A 248 3.36 12.77 -14.59
N ASN A 249 3.17 11.91 -13.59
CA ASN A 249 1.81 11.53 -13.18
C ASN A 249 1.35 12.07 -11.80
N GLY A 250 0.58 13.17 -11.81
CA GLY A 250 -0.38 13.52 -10.74
C GLY A 250 0.16 14.18 -9.45
N GLY A 251 -0.71 14.93 -8.76
CA GLY A 251 -0.35 15.98 -7.78
C GLY A 251 0.19 15.58 -6.40
N GLY A 252 1.08 14.58 -6.30
CA GLY A 252 1.82 14.19 -5.08
C GLY A 252 2.91 13.13 -5.39
N THR A 253 3.82 12.85 -4.45
CA THR A 253 4.86 11.80 -4.62
C THR A 253 4.56 10.63 -3.69
N ALA A 254 4.58 9.41 -4.22
CA ALA A 254 4.41 8.19 -3.44
C ALA A 254 5.49 8.12 -2.34
N SER A 255 5.09 7.69 -1.14
CA SER A 255 6.02 7.63 -0.02
C SER A 255 6.95 6.45 -0.18
N SER A 256 8.25 6.72 -0.13
CA SER A 256 9.30 5.71 0.00
C SER A 256 9.68 5.45 1.46
N GLY A 257 8.88 5.90 2.44
CA GLY A 257 9.24 5.86 3.87
C GLY A 257 9.54 4.46 4.43
N SER A 258 8.94 3.42 3.83
CA SER A 258 9.20 1.99 4.12
C SER A 258 10.56 1.49 3.62
N TYR A 259 11.23 2.25 2.75
CA TYR A 259 12.46 1.89 2.08
C TYR A 259 13.62 2.78 2.53
N ILE A 260 14.85 2.29 2.37
CA ILE A 260 16.07 3.08 2.58
C ILE A 260 16.10 4.28 1.63
N GLY A 261 16.98 5.26 1.90
CA GLY A 261 17.16 6.40 0.99
C GLY A 261 17.96 6.02 -0.25
N ALA A 262 17.73 6.72 -1.36
CA ALA A 262 18.50 6.56 -2.60
C ALA A 262 20.00 6.83 -2.41
N ASP A 263 20.36 7.76 -1.50
CA ASP A 263 21.73 8.04 -1.08
C ASP A 263 22.36 6.85 -0.35
N VAL A 264 21.61 6.22 0.56
CA VAL A 264 22.03 5.01 1.27
C VAL A 264 22.25 3.86 0.30
N ALA A 265 21.35 3.68 -0.68
CA ALA A 265 21.49 2.65 -1.71
C ALA A 265 22.73 2.89 -2.60
N LEU A 266 22.98 4.15 -2.99
CA LEU A 266 24.16 4.51 -3.76
C LEU A 266 25.46 4.26 -2.99
N ASP A 267 25.50 4.60 -1.70
CA ASP A 267 26.69 4.35 -0.88
C ASP A 267 26.93 2.86 -0.65
N ALA A 268 25.86 2.08 -0.42
CA ALA A 268 25.94 0.62 -0.37
C ALA A 268 26.49 0.01 -1.66
N ALA A 269 26.03 0.48 -2.83
CA ALA A 269 26.54 0.03 -4.13
C ALA A 269 28.04 0.33 -4.30
N LYS A 270 28.50 1.54 -3.95
CA LYS A 270 29.93 1.90 -4.01
C LYS A 270 30.79 1.05 -3.08
N ASP A 271 30.33 0.85 -1.84
CA ASP A 271 31.06 0.06 -0.84
C ASP A 271 31.15 -1.41 -1.28
N TYR A 272 30.07 -1.95 -1.84
CA TYR A 272 30.04 -3.29 -2.40
C TYR A 272 31.01 -3.45 -3.58
N ILE A 273 30.96 -2.55 -4.57
CA ILE A 273 31.87 -2.55 -5.73
C ILE A 273 33.34 -2.49 -5.28
N LYS A 274 33.64 -1.68 -4.27
CA LYS A 274 34.98 -1.58 -3.72
C LYS A 274 35.44 -2.87 -3.04
N ALA A 275 34.55 -3.52 -2.29
CA ALA A 275 34.85 -4.77 -1.61
C ALA A 275 35.03 -5.94 -2.59
N GLU A 276 34.12 -6.06 -3.56
CA GLU A 276 34.07 -7.15 -4.54
C GLU A 276 35.19 -7.01 -5.58
N LEU A 277 35.29 -5.84 -6.22
CA LEU A 277 36.18 -5.64 -7.38
C LEU A 277 37.52 -5.01 -7.01
N GLY A 278 37.68 -4.55 -5.76
CA GLY A 278 38.85 -3.77 -5.35
C GLY A 278 38.94 -2.39 -6.04
N VAL A 279 37.87 -1.93 -6.68
CA VAL A 279 37.82 -0.66 -7.43
C VAL A 279 37.24 0.44 -6.55
N THR A 280 37.97 1.55 -6.42
CA THR A 280 37.38 2.74 -5.81
C THR A 280 36.56 3.48 -6.85
N VAL A 281 35.24 3.56 -6.63
CA VAL A 281 34.34 4.35 -7.48
C VAL A 281 34.75 5.83 -7.39
N GLY A 282 35.11 6.39 -8.55
CA GLY A 282 35.63 7.74 -8.67
C GLY A 282 34.56 8.74 -9.08
N ASN A 283 34.82 9.49 -10.16
CA ASN A 283 33.84 10.41 -10.72
C ASN A 283 32.67 9.62 -11.32
N ILE A 284 31.47 9.86 -10.77
CA ILE A 284 30.22 9.28 -11.25
C ILE A 284 29.60 10.19 -12.31
N VAL A 285 29.17 9.60 -13.43
CA VAL A 285 28.34 10.24 -14.47
C VAL A 285 27.14 9.34 -14.78
N ASP A 286 26.12 9.89 -15.43
CA ASP A 286 24.88 9.18 -15.81
C ASP A 286 24.20 8.45 -14.61
N LEU A 287 24.26 9.05 -13.41
CA LEU A 287 23.67 8.45 -12.21
C LEU A 287 22.14 8.41 -12.30
N LYS A 288 21.59 7.21 -12.14
CA LYS A 288 20.18 6.93 -11.99
C LYS A 288 20.00 6.03 -10.77
N VAL A 289 19.15 6.46 -9.83
CA VAL A 289 18.79 5.68 -8.65
C VAL A 289 17.27 5.65 -8.58
N LYS A 290 16.68 4.47 -8.81
CA LYS A 290 15.23 4.31 -8.87
C LYS A 290 14.78 3.16 -8.00
N LEU A 291 13.63 3.32 -7.35
CA LEU A 291 12.96 2.19 -6.72
C LEU A 291 12.34 1.32 -7.80
N ASP A 292 12.52 0.03 -7.63
CA ASP A 292 12.03 -1.00 -8.52
C ASP A 292 11.57 -2.23 -7.73
N TYR A 293 11.03 -3.21 -8.45
CA TYR A 293 10.62 -4.49 -7.91
C TYR A 293 11.17 -5.62 -8.77
N GLU A 294 12.13 -6.34 -8.20
CA GLU A 294 12.83 -7.44 -8.86
C GLU A 294 12.79 -8.68 -7.97
N ASP A 295 12.62 -9.85 -8.59
CA ASP A 295 12.61 -11.16 -7.95
C ASP A 295 11.76 -11.29 -6.67
N GLY A 296 10.64 -10.58 -6.61
CA GLY A 296 9.70 -10.68 -5.50
C GLY A 296 9.94 -9.70 -4.35
N ARG A 297 10.88 -8.75 -4.48
CA ARG A 297 11.23 -7.76 -3.44
C ARG A 297 11.42 -6.36 -4.03
N MET A 298 11.22 -5.34 -3.19
CA MET A 298 11.52 -3.96 -3.58
C MET A 298 13.02 -3.68 -3.49
N VAL A 299 13.57 -3.07 -4.54
CA VAL A 299 15.00 -2.85 -4.71
C VAL A 299 15.25 -1.42 -5.18
N TYR A 300 16.47 -0.92 -4.99
CA TYR A 300 16.96 0.22 -5.73
C TYR A 300 17.81 -0.28 -6.89
N GLU A 301 17.43 0.07 -8.11
CA GLU A 301 18.30 0.02 -9.28
C GLU A 301 19.21 1.25 -9.24
N VAL A 302 20.49 1.01 -8.97
CA VAL A 302 21.55 2.03 -8.92
C VAL A 302 22.43 1.84 -10.15
N GLU A 303 22.22 2.69 -11.15
CA GLU A 303 22.92 2.68 -12.42
C GLU A 303 23.82 3.91 -12.52
N PHE A 304 25.10 3.72 -12.85
CA PHE A 304 26.02 4.84 -13.10
C PHE A 304 27.28 4.41 -13.87
N LYS A 305 27.96 5.39 -14.46
CA LYS A 305 29.27 5.20 -15.08
C LYS A 305 30.38 5.80 -14.23
N SER A 306 31.48 5.06 -14.10
CA SER A 306 32.70 5.54 -13.44
C SER A 306 33.93 4.91 -14.10
N GLY A 307 34.86 5.75 -14.55
CA GLY A 307 36.03 5.27 -15.29
C GLY A 307 35.63 4.72 -16.66
N ASN A 308 36.03 3.48 -16.96
CA ASN A 308 35.70 2.78 -18.21
C ASN A 308 34.60 1.73 -18.04
N PHE A 309 33.80 1.86 -16.99
CA PHE A 309 32.77 0.90 -16.63
C PHE A 309 31.45 1.58 -16.35
N GLU A 310 30.39 0.92 -16.78
CA GLU A 310 29.01 1.12 -16.37
C GLU A 310 28.68 0.06 -15.31
N TYR A 311 28.07 0.51 -14.22
CA TYR A 311 27.68 -0.31 -13.08
C TYR A 311 26.18 -0.23 -12.92
N GLU A 312 25.56 -1.37 -12.72
CA GLU A 312 24.16 -1.49 -12.36
C GLU A 312 24.06 -2.41 -11.14
N CYS A 313 23.52 -1.90 -10.04
CA CYS A 313 23.36 -2.63 -8.80
C CYS A 313 21.89 -2.68 -8.41
N GLU A 314 21.42 -3.85 -7.99
CA GLU A 314 20.13 -3.99 -7.32
C GLU A 314 20.36 -4.12 -5.81
N VAL A 315 19.92 -3.09 -5.08
CA VAL A 315 20.13 -2.96 -3.63
C VAL A 315 18.81 -3.18 -2.90
N VAL A 316 18.79 -4.07 -1.91
CA VAL A 316 17.55 -4.37 -1.16
C VAL A 316 17.02 -3.10 -0.47
N ALA A 317 15.81 -2.68 -0.84
CA ALA A 317 15.30 -1.37 -0.45
C ALA A 317 14.59 -1.38 0.91
N ALA A 318 13.92 -2.47 1.29
CA ALA A 318 13.06 -2.51 2.47
C ALA A 318 13.85 -2.31 3.76
N LYS A 319 13.50 -1.29 4.57
CA LYS A 319 14.16 -1.02 5.88
C LYS A 319 14.00 -2.16 6.88
N THR A 320 13.05 -3.03 6.65
CA THR A 320 12.64 -4.11 7.54
C THR A 320 13.28 -5.45 7.16
N SER A 321 13.77 -5.60 5.93
CA SER A 321 14.32 -6.87 5.42
C SER A 321 15.71 -7.16 5.97
N ALA A 322 15.97 -8.39 6.45
CA ALA A 322 17.25 -8.85 7.06
C ALA A 322 18.51 -8.31 6.36
N ASP A 323 18.46 -8.28 5.04
CA ASP A 323 19.49 -7.92 4.09
C ASP A 323 19.33 -6.49 3.51
N SER A 324 18.60 -5.60 4.20
CA SER A 324 18.40 -4.20 3.80
C SER A 324 19.72 -3.49 3.51
N GLY A 325 19.78 -2.77 2.40
CA GLY A 325 20.98 -2.07 1.95
C GLY A 325 22.08 -2.99 1.42
N THR A 326 21.85 -4.30 1.28
CA THR A 326 22.81 -5.20 0.63
C THR A 326 22.57 -5.27 -0.87
N VAL A 327 23.64 -5.47 -1.63
CA VAL A 327 23.59 -5.69 -3.08
C VAL A 327 23.35 -7.17 -3.36
N PHE A 328 22.25 -7.50 -4.03
CA PHE A 328 21.92 -8.88 -4.42
C PHE A 328 22.01 -9.13 -5.93
N LYS A 329 22.16 -8.07 -6.73
CA LYS A 329 22.61 -8.16 -8.12
C LYS A 329 23.61 -7.06 -8.43
N LEU A 330 24.68 -7.40 -9.14
CA LEU A 330 25.64 -6.45 -9.68
C LEU A 330 25.94 -6.83 -11.13
N GLU A 331 25.80 -5.88 -12.02
CA GLU A 331 26.28 -5.94 -13.40
C GLU A 331 27.32 -4.85 -13.64
N VAL A 332 28.39 -5.23 -14.35
CA VAL A 332 29.48 -4.35 -14.74
C VAL A 332 29.73 -4.53 -16.23
N LYS A 333 29.56 -3.47 -17.00
CA LYS A 333 29.82 -3.44 -18.45
C LYS A 333 30.99 -2.51 -18.76
N SER A 334 31.94 -2.97 -19.56
CA SER A 334 33.02 -2.15 -20.09
C SER A 334 32.47 -1.15 -21.11
N THR A 335 32.84 0.11 -20.97
CA THR A 335 32.52 1.16 -21.96
C THR A 335 33.63 1.30 -23.01
N ALA A 336 34.72 0.53 -22.89
CA ALA A 336 35.83 0.56 -23.82
C ALA A 336 35.45 -0.16 -25.12
N LYS A 337 36.02 0.31 -26.24
CA LYS A 337 35.87 -0.42 -27.51
C LYS A 337 36.52 -1.80 -27.37
N LYS A 338 35.72 -2.85 -27.59
CA LYS A 338 36.15 -4.24 -27.64
C LYS A 338 37.25 -4.46 -28.68
N ALA A 339 38.23 -5.30 -28.35
CA ALA A 339 39.26 -5.70 -29.30
C ALA A 339 38.67 -6.63 -30.37
N GLU A 340 39.12 -6.48 -31.61
CA GLU A 340 38.74 -7.40 -32.68
C GLU A 340 39.35 -8.79 -32.42
N ARG A 341 38.57 -9.85 -32.69
CA ARG A 341 39.04 -11.23 -32.58
C ARG A 341 40.24 -11.44 -33.52
N PRO A 342 41.38 -11.98 -33.04
CA PRO A 342 42.49 -12.32 -33.90
C PRO A 342 42.12 -13.42 -34.92
N ASP A 343 42.48 -13.22 -36.18
CA ASP A 343 42.30 -14.22 -37.24
C ASP A 343 43.12 -15.49 -36.97
N GLY A 344 42.51 -16.65 -37.22
CA GLY A 344 43.23 -17.94 -37.26
C GLY A 344 43.70 -18.47 -35.91
N LEU A 345 43.03 -18.12 -34.82
CA LEU A 345 43.26 -18.72 -33.49
C LEU A 345 43.12 -20.25 -33.54
N THR A 346 44.14 -20.96 -33.04
CA THR A 346 44.08 -22.42 -32.88
C THR A 346 43.33 -22.81 -31.61
N ASP A 347 42.84 -24.05 -31.56
CA ASP A 347 42.17 -24.61 -30.37
C ASP A 347 43.07 -24.53 -29.11
N GLU A 348 44.38 -24.71 -29.27
CA GLU A 348 45.35 -24.61 -28.16
C GLU A 348 45.50 -23.17 -27.65
N GLN A 349 45.44 -22.17 -28.54
CA GLN A 349 45.44 -20.76 -28.16
C GLN A 349 44.13 -20.38 -27.46
N ILE A 350 42.99 -20.85 -27.95
CA ILE A 350 41.68 -20.64 -27.32
C ILE A 350 41.67 -21.25 -25.91
N GLU A 351 42.18 -22.47 -25.75
CA GLU A 351 42.26 -23.12 -24.43
C GLU A 351 43.16 -22.34 -23.46
N THR A 352 44.28 -21.80 -23.95
CA THR A 352 45.16 -20.93 -23.14
C THR A 352 44.43 -19.66 -22.68
N ILE A 353 43.62 -19.05 -23.54
CA ILE A 353 42.79 -17.89 -23.20
C ILE A 353 41.74 -18.30 -22.15
N LYS A 354 41.04 -19.43 -22.34
CA LYS A 354 40.07 -19.98 -21.39
C LYS A 354 40.64 -20.17 -19.98
N GLN A 355 41.85 -20.69 -19.86
CA GLN A 355 42.50 -20.84 -18.55
C GLN A 355 42.81 -19.49 -17.88
N LYS A 356 43.22 -18.48 -18.66
CA LYS A 356 43.48 -17.13 -18.14
C LYS A 356 42.18 -16.47 -17.65
N ILE A 357 41.10 -16.49 -18.45
CA ILE A 357 39.82 -15.89 -18.07
C ILE A 357 39.16 -16.62 -16.91
N LYS A 358 39.27 -17.96 -16.83
CA LYS A 358 38.81 -18.73 -15.67
C LYS A 358 39.51 -18.27 -14.39
N SER A 359 40.84 -18.12 -14.43
CA SER A 359 41.60 -17.67 -13.26
C SER A 359 41.22 -16.25 -12.84
N ASP A 360 40.94 -15.36 -13.79
CA ASP A 360 40.55 -13.97 -13.48
C ASP A 360 39.12 -13.91 -12.93
N ALA A 361 38.17 -14.62 -13.55
CA ALA A 361 36.78 -14.70 -13.10
C ALA A 361 36.65 -15.26 -11.67
N LEU A 362 37.35 -16.35 -11.34
CA LEU A 362 37.34 -16.90 -9.97
C LEU A 362 37.94 -15.93 -8.95
N LYS A 363 38.93 -15.12 -9.36
CA LYS A 363 39.53 -14.10 -8.50
C LYS A 363 38.59 -12.91 -8.30
N ILE A 364 37.91 -12.46 -9.35
CA ILE A 364 36.90 -11.38 -9.27
C ILE A 364 35.75 -11.81 -8.36
N ALA A 365 35.29 -13.05 -8.46
CA ALA A 365 34.28 -13.63 -7.57
C ALA A 365 34.77 -13.88 -6.13
N GLY A 366 35.98 -13.41 -5.76
CA GLY A 366 36.53 -13.54 -4.41
C GLY A 366 36.84 -14.96 -3.95
N ILE A 367 36.88 -15.95 -4.85
CA ILE A 367 37.01 -17.36 -4.49
C ILE A 367 38.45 -17.68 -4.11
N GLU A 368 38.63 -18.16 -2.87
CA GLU A 368 39.94 -18.54 -2.34
C GLU A 368 40.61 -19.60 -3.21
N LEU A 369 41.93 -19.50 -3.39
CA LEU A 369 42.73 -20.42 -4.21
C LEU A 369 42.51 -21.91 -3.88
N LEU A 370 42.23 -22.23 -2.61
CA LEU A 370 41.98 -23.60 -2.16
C LEU A 370 40.61 -24.15 -2.58
N ASP A 371 39.67 -23.27 -2.88
CA ASP A 371 38.30 -23.60 -3.25
C ASP A 371 38.07 -23.53 -4.76
N GLN A 372 38.94 -22.87 -5.52
CA GLN A 372 38.84 -22.76 -6.99
C GLN A 372 38.72 -24.12 -7.71
N GLY A 373 39.35 -25.18 -7.19
CA GLY A 373 39.24 -26.53 -7.75
C GLY A 373 37.88 -27.22 -7.51
N LYS A 374 37.02 -26.64 -6.67
CA LYS A 374 35.68 -27.14 -6.34
C LYS A 374 34.58 -26.47 -7.17
N VAL A 375 34.92 -25.40 -7.90
CA VAL A 375 33.98 -24.65 -8.73
C VAL A 375 33.90 -25.29 -10.10
N ASP A 376 32.69 -25.73 -10.46
CA ASP A 376 32.41 -26.19 -11.81
C ASP A 376 32.15 -24.98 -12.71
N VAL A 377 33.09 -24.70 -13.61
CA VAL A 377 33.03 -23.56 -14.53
C VAL A 377 32.62 -24.08 -15.88
N THR A 378 31.50 -23.55 -16.38
CA THR A 378 30.99 -23.86 -17.71
C THR A 378 31.39 -22.75 -18.66
N PHE A 379 31.89 -23.14 -19.83
CA PHE A 379 32.12 -22.23 -20.95
C PHE A 379 31.06 -22.45 -21.99
N ASP A 380 30.54 -21.36 -22.54
CA ASP A 380 29.61 -21.47 -23.65
C ASP A 380 30.35 -21.91 -24.93
N PRO A 381 29.65 -22.58 -25.86
CA PRO A 381 30.23 -22.93 -27.15
C PRO A 381 30.72 -21.68 -27.89
N ILE A 382 31.94 -21.75 -28.45
CA ILE A 382 32.51 -20.65 -29.24
C ILE A 382 32.31 -20.95 -30.72
N GLU A 383 31.58 -20.09 -31.42
CA GLU A 383 31.38 -20.10 -32.87
C GLU A 383 32.44 -19.25 -33.60
N GLU A 384 32.48 -19.36 -34.93
CA GLU A 384 33.49 -18.68 -35.77
C GLU A 384 33.35 -17.15 -35.75
N ASN A 385 32.13 -16.64 -35.57
CA ASN A 385 31.83 -15.21 -35.60
C ASN A 385 31.77 -14.57 -34.20
N ASP A 386 31.92 -15.36 -33.14
CA ASP A 386 31.90 -14.84 -31.78
C ASP A 386 33.12 -13.96 -31.55
N ASP A 387 32.90 -12.83 -30.91
CA ASP A 387 33.92 -11.88 -30.52
C ASP A 387 34.16 -11.89 -28.99
N GLU A 388 33.34 -12.65 -28.25
CA GLU A 388 33.46 -12.91 -26.80
C GLU A 388 33.66 -14.39 -26.47
N ILE A 389 34.18 -14.63 -25.27
CA ILE A 389 34.16 -15.92 -24.60
C ILE A 389 33.37 -15.76 -23.32
N GLU A 390 32.27 -16.50 -23.21
CA GLU A 390 31.40 -16.47 -22.06
C GLU A 390 31.69 -17.66 -21.14
N LEU A 391 31.63 -17.41 -19.84
CA LEU A 391 31.72 -18.45 -18.82
C LEU A 391 30.78 -18.15 -17.66
N SER A 392 30.22 -19.21 -17.08
CA SER A 392 29.35 -19.12 -15.93
C SER A 392 29.65 -20.19 -14.88
N PHE A 393 29.34 -19.89 -13.63
CA PHE A 393 29.41 -20.83 -12.53
C PHE A 393 28.52 -20.40 -11.37
N VAL A 394 28.22 -21.34 -10.48
CA VAL A 394 27.53 -21.08 -9.21
C VAL A 394 28.47 -21.41 -8.05
N TYR A 395 28.59 -20.49 -7.11
CA TYR A 395 29.37 -20.70 -5.89
C TYR A 395 28.61 -20.09 -4.69
N GLU A 396 28.43 -20.90 -3.64
CA GLU A 396 27.69 -20.52 -2.42
C GLU A 396 26.31 -19.89 -2.67
N GLY A 397 25.57 -20.42 -3.66
CA GLY A 397 24.25 -19.91 -4.03
C GLY A 397 24.28 -18.57 -4.77
N THR A 398 25.43 -18.12 -5.25
CA THR A 398 25.55 -16.96 -6.14
C THR A 398 25.92 -17.43 -7.53
N LYS A 399 25.14 -17.00 -8.52
CA LYS A 399 25.40 -17.21 -9.95
C LYS A 399 26.32 -16.10 -10.44
N TYR A 400 27.33 -16.49 -11.20
CA TYR A 400 28.29 -15.58 -11.82
C TYR A 400 28.33 -15.85 -13.33
N GLU A 401 28.33 -14.77 -14.11
CA GLU A 401 28.46 -14.79 -15.56
C GLU A 401 29.51 -13.75 -15.96
N PHE A 402 30.39 -14.14 -16.89
CA PHE A 402 31.42 -13.26 -17.40
C PHE A 402 31.55 -13.38 -18.90
N GLU A 403 31.78 -12.24 -19.54
CA GLU A 403 32.11 -12.12 -20.95
C GLU A 403 33.49 -11.47 -21.07
N TYR A 404 34.40 -12.12 -21.79
CA TYR A 404 35.73 -11.60 -22.08
C TYR A 404 35.95 -11.54 -23.59
N ASP A 405 36.71 -10.55 -24.05
CA ASP A 405 37.23 -10.60 -25.43
C ASP A 405 38.37 -11.62 -25.57
N PHE A 406 38.78 -11.91 -26.82
CA PHE A 406 39.88 -12.83 -27.10
C PHE A 406 41.28 -12.34 -26.66
N SER A 407 41.40 -11.12 -26.13
CA SER A 407 42.61 -10.64 -25.44
C SER A 407 42.62 -10.98 -23.94
N ALA A 408 41.55 -11.63 -23.46
CA ALA A 408 41.23 -11.86 -22.06
C ALA A 408 41.08 -10.54 -21.28
N THR A 409 40.40 -9.57 -21.90
CA THR A 409 39.93 -8.34 -21.25
C THR A 409 38.45 -8.49 -20.93
N LEU A 410 38.06 -8.16 -19.69
CA LEU A 410 36.67 -8.22 -19.24
C LEU A 410 35.81 -7.25 -20.04
N VAL A 411 34.73 -7.77 -20.63
CA VAL A 411 33.70 -6.97 -21.33
C VAL A 411 32.47 -6.80 -20.46
N LYS A 412 31.96 -7.89 -19.89
CA LYS A 412 30.83 -7.87 -18.98
C LYS A 412 31.06 -8.82 -17.81
N TYR A 413 30.60 -8.42 -16.63
CA TYR A 413 30.53 -9.25 -15.44
C TYR A 413 29.16 -9.08 -14.81
N GLU A 414 28.48 -10.17 -14.50
CA GLU A 414 27.22 -10.18 -13.80
C GLU A 414 27.27 -11.19 -12.64
N ARG A 415 26.72 -10.79 -11.50
CA ARG A 415 26.51 -11.68 -10.35
C ARG A 415 25.13 -11.49 -9.75
N GLU A 416 24.48 -12.60 -9.47
CA GLU A 416 23.15 -12.61 -8.88
C GLU A 416 23.12 -13.64 -7.75
N LYS A 417 22.75 -13.19 -6.56
CA LYS A 417 22.63 -14.09 -5.42
C LYS A 417 21.25 -14.72 -5.49
N ASP A 418 21.20 -16.05 -5.46
CA ASP A 418 19.92 -16.76 -5.42
C ASP A 418 19.08 -16.16 -4.29
N ASN A 419 17.87 -15.76 -4.65
CA ASN A 419 16.94 -15.13 -3.73
C ASN A 419 16.51 -16.05 -2.58
N GLY A 420 16.96 -17.33 -2.60
CA GLY A 420 16.92 -18.23 -1.46
C GLY A 420 15.51 -18.34 -0.96
N GLY A 421 14.66 -19.05 -1.72
CA GLY A 421 13.22 -19.17 -1.51
C GLY A 421 12.81 -19.00 -0.05
N SER A 422 11.99 -17.98 0.21
CA SER A 422 11.61 -17.47 1.54
C SER A 422 12.80 -17.33 2.48
N VAL A 423 13.42 -16.15 2.49
CA VAL A 423 14.18 -15.73 3.67
C VAL A 423 13.22 -15.87 4.85
N ASP A 424 13.60 -16.62 5.88
CA ASP A 424 12.88 -16.70 7.15
C ASP A 424 13.05 -15.34 7.85
N ILE A 425 12.27 -14.35 7.41
CA ILE A 425 12.43 -12.97 7.87
C ILE A 425 11.62 -12.82 9.16
N ASP A 426 12.28 -13.07 10.29
CA ASP A 426 11.77 -12.60 11.57
C ASP A 426 11.93 -11.06 11.64
N TYR A 427 10.85 -10.34 11.30
CA TYR A 427 10.80 -8.89 11.37
C TYR A 427 10.80 -8.35 12.81
N SER A 428 10.58 -9.19 13.83
CA SER A 428 10.38 -8.80 15.24
C SER A 428 11.46 -7.88 15.78
N SER A 429 12.74 -8.18 15.49
CA SER A 429 13.89 -7.39 15.96
C SER A 429 13.94 -5.97 15.39
N ARG A 430 13.21 -5.69 14.31
CA ARG A 430 13.30 -4.45 13.52
C ARG A 430 12.03 -3.61 13.55
N LEU A 431 10.92 -4.19 13.97
CA LEU A 431 9.69 -3.47 14.25
C LEU A 431 9.88 -2.37 15.30
N ASN A 432 10.82 -2.57 16.24
CA ASN A 432 11.20 -1.52 17.20
C ASN A 432 11.72 -0.25 16.52
N VAL A 433 12.42 -0.35 15.38
CA VAL A 433 12.89 0.85 14.64
C VAL A 433 11.71 1.62 14.06
N ILE A 434 10.81 0.90 13.37
CA ILE A 434 9.64 1.48 12.71
C ILE A 434 8.72 2.15 13.73
N ILE A 435 8.44 1.44 14.84
CA ILE A 435 7.56 1.94 15.89
C ILE A 435 8.18 3.11 16.64
N ARG A 436 9.50 3.12 16.87
CA ARG A 436 10.18 4.28 17.48
C ARG A 436 10.04 5.54 16.63
N ASP A 437 10.28 5.42 15.32
CA ASP A 437 10.12 6.56 14.40
C ASP A 437 8.68 7.09 14.41
N LYS A 438 7.70 6.18 14.43
CA LYS A 438 6.27 6.51 14.41
C LYS A 438 5.73 7.06 15.71
N LEU A 439 6.16 6.50 16.84
CA LEU A 439 5.64 6.80 18.17
C LEU A 439 6.56 7.71 18.97
N LEU A 440 7.46 8.41 18.28
CA LEU A 440 8.34 9.42 18.85
C LEU A 440 7.54 10.46 19.68
N PHE A 441 6.29 10.74 19.27
CA PHE A 441 5.38 11.63 19.99
C PHE A 441 4.87 11.08 21.33
N LEU A 442 4.79 9.75 21.50
CA LEU A 442 4.41 9.13 22.77
C LEU A 442 5.52 9.23 23.82
N LYS A 443 6.74 9.64 23.42
CA LYS A 443 7.91 9.79 24.30
C LYS A 443 8.17 8.55 25.16
N LEU A 444 7.92 7.38 24.59
CA LEU A 444 8.03 6.10 25.29
C LEU A 444 9.49 5.78 25.69
N GLY A 445 10.49 6.46 25.12
CA GLY A 445 11.91 6.16 25.39
C GLY A 445 12.40 4.99 24.53
N ASP A 446 13.61 4.50 24.80
CA ASP A 446 14.24 3.34 24.13
C ASP A 446 13.58 2.02 24.58
N ILE A 447 12.27 1.89 24.38
CA ILE A 447 11.56 0.66 24.72
C ILE A 447 11.90 -0.38 23.67
N ASP A 448 12.41 -1.52 24.11
CA ASP A 448 12.51 -2.73 23.31
C ASP A 448 11.22 -3.51 23.48
N LEU A 449 10.30 -3.34 22.52
CA LEU A 449 9.08 -4.12 22.47
C LEU A 449 9.44 -5.55 22.05
N THR A 450 8.78 -6.52 22.68
CA THR A 450 8.86 -7.92 22.26
C THR A 450 7.67 -8.22 21.39
N TRP A 451 7.92 -8.56 20.14
CA TRP A 451 6.91 -8.82 19.14
C TRP A 451 6.56 -10.30 19.08
N LYS A 452 5.30 -10.59 18.79
CA LYS A 452 4.80 -11.94 18.51
C LYS A 452 4.03 -11.89 17.22
N ILE A 453 4.09 -12.98 16.45
CA ILE A 453 3.22 -13.16 15.30
C ILE A 453 1.83 -13.53 15.83
N ASP A 454 0.82 -12.73 15.49
CA ASP A 454 -0.58 -13.00 15.80
C ASP A 454 -1.24 -13.81 14.68
N GLU A 455 -1.15 -13.33 13.44
CA GLU A 455 -1.75 -13.95 12.26
C GLU A 455 -0.81 -13.88 11.05
N GLN A 456 -0.92 -14.86 10.14
CA GLN A 456 -0.34 -14.78 8.80
C GLN A 456 -1.40 -15.15 7.76
N LYS A 457 -1.69 -14.21 6.85
CA LYS A 457 -2.61 -14.37 5.72
C LYS A 457 -1.87 -14.12 4.42
N GLY A 458 -1.61 -15.19 3.66
CA GLY A 458 -0.86 -15.10 2.42
C GLY A 458 0.55 -14.53 2.66
N THR A 459 0.84 -13.39 2.05
CA THR A 459 2.11 -12.67 2.19
C THR A 459 2.11 -11.65 3.32
N VAL A 460 1.01 -11.45 4.03
CA VAL A 460 0.94 -10.47 5.13
C VAL A 460 1.09 -11.21 6.45
N VAL A 461 2.07 -10.78 7.26
CA VAL A 461 2.26 -11.23 8.64
C VAL A 461 1.92 -10.08 9.58
N GLU A 462 1.11 -10.39 10.59
CA GLU A 462 0.67 -9.49 11.63
C GLU A 462 1.45 -9.74 12.91
N TYR A 463 2.02 -8.67 13.46
CA TYR A 463 2.79 -8.68 14.68
C TYR A 463 2.10 -7.86 15.74
N GLU A 464 2.01 -8.42 16.95
CA GLU A 464 1.51 -7.72 18.12
C GLU A 464 2.61 -7.48 19.14
N SER A 465 2.48 -6.39 19.90
CA SER A 465 3.25 -6.19 21.12
C SER A 465 2.47 -5.39 22.15
N THR A 466 2.78 -5.58 23.43
CA THR A 466 2.14 -4.85 24.52
C THR A 466 3.19 -4.15 25.36
N TYR A 467 2.93 -2.90 25.71
CA TYR A 467 3.75 -2.11 26.63
C TYR A 467 2.89 -1.45 27.70
N VAL A 468 3.29 -1.55 28.97
CA VAL A 468 2.66 -0.81 30.06
C VAL A 468 3.61 0.26 30.54
N SER A 469 3.18 1.52 30.49
CA SER A 469 4.00 2.64 30.95
C SER A 469 4.16 2.63 32.45
N GLU A 470 5.39 2.48 32.93
CA GLU A 470 5.69 2.60 34.36
C GLU A 470 5.38 4.01 34.91
N LEU A 471 5.38 5.04 34.05
CA LEU A 471 5.14 6.42 34.46
C LEU A 471 3.66 6.75 34.59
N THR A 472 2.83 6.28 33.65
CA THR A 472 1.41 6.66 33.56
C THR A 472 0.45 5.53 33.92
N GLY A 473 0.91 4.28 33.96
CA GLY A 473 0.07 3.08 34.10
C GLY A 473 -0.76 2.77 32.86
N LEU A 474 -0.57 3.49 31.75
CA LEU A 474 -1.28 3.23 30.49
C LEU A 474 -0.71 1.99 29.81
N LYS A 475 -1.60 1.12 29.36
CA LYS A 475 -1.29 -0.03 28.52
C LYS A 475 -1.44 0.37 27.06
N TYR A 476 -0.42 0.05 26.28
CA TYR A 476 -0.35 0.23 24.84
C TYR A 476 -0.32 -1.15 24.20
N GLU A 477 -1.21 -1.38 23.25
CA GLU A 477 -1.24 -2.58 22.42
C GLU A 477 -0.93 -2.16 20.99
N PHE A 478 0.16 -2.67 20.44
CA PHE A 478 0.66 -2.34 19.11
C PHE A 478 0.36 -3.47 18.14
N GLU A 479 -0.05 -3.11 16.93
CA GLU A 479 -0.27 -4.03 15.82
C GLU A 479 0.49 -3.51 14.59
N VAL A 480 1.33 -4.36 13.99
CA VAL A 480 2.05 -4.03 12.76
C VAL A 480 1.88 -5.15 11.76
N LYS A 481 1.39 -4.81 10.56
CA LYS A 481 1.31 -5.75 9.45
C LYS A 481 2.45 -5.47 8.47
N ILE A 482 3.23 -6.49 8.15
CA ILE A 482 4.31 -6.45 7.18
C ILE A 482 3.96 -7.36 6.00
N ASP A 483 4.20 -6.87 4.79
CA ASP A 483 4.16 -7.70 3.60
C ASP A 483 5.53 -8.39 3.46
N THR A 484 5.54 -9.71 3.58
CA THR A 484 6.75 -10.53 3.57
C THR A 484 7.42 -10.61 2.22
N MET A 485 6.72 -10.29 1.12
CA MET A 485 7.32 -10.21 -0.21
C MET A 485 8.17 -8.95 -0.32
N THR A 486 7.57 -7.81 -0.02
CA THR A 486 8.23 -6.50 -0.22
C THR A 486 9.02 -6.03 0.99
N GLY A 487 8.79 -6.60 2.17
CA GLY A 487 9.19 -6.04 3.46
C GLY A 487 8.43 -4.77 3.84
N ALA A 488 7.50 -4.30 3.02
CA ALA A 488 6.83 -3.03 3.23
C ALA A 488 5.83 -3.11 4.38
N VAL A 489 5.78 -2.03 5.17
CA VAL A 489 4.74 -1.85 6.18
C VAL A 489 3.37 -1.76 5.48
N VAL A 490 2.43 -2.59 5.90
CA VAL A 490 1.03 -2.61 5.43
C VAL A 490 0.17 -1.71 6.31
N LYS A 491 0.31 -1.87 7.62
CA LYS A 491 -0.50 -1.23 8.65
C LYS A 491 0.34 -1.05 9.91
N ILE A 492 0.21 0.09 10.58
CA ILE A 492 0.71 0.30 11.95
C ILE A 492 -0.42 0.90 12.77
N ASP A 493 -0.84 0.20 13.80
CA ASP A 493 -1.96 0.57 14.66
C ASP A 493 -1.55 0.45 16.13
N TYR A 494 -2.26 1.18 17.00
CA TYR A 494 -2.11 1.05 18.43
C TYR A 494 -3.35 1.45 19.21
N GLU A 495 -3.64 0.72 20.28
CA GLU A 495 -4.69 1.04 21.23
C GLU A 495 -4.08 1.43 22.59
N VAL A 496 -4.72 2.38 23.28
CA VAL A 496 -4.31 2.83 24.62
C VAL A 496 -5.45 2.60 25.60
N SER A 497 -5.19 1.82 26.63
CA SER A 497 -6.13 1.53 27.71
C SER A 497 -5.50 1.79 29.09
N TYR A 498 -6.35 1.84 30.12
CA TYR A 498 -5.90 1.79 31.51
C TYR A 498 -5.88 0.33 31.95
N ASP A 499 -4.86 -0.08 32.70
CA ASP A 499 -4.97 -1.31 33.50
C ASP A 499 -6.01 -1.05 34.60
N ASP A 500 -7.10 -1.82 34.59
CA ASP A 500 -8.15 -1.83 35.63
C ASP A 500 -7.65 -2.43 36.96
#